data_AF-X1GCM0-F1
#
_entry.id   AF-X1GCM0-F1
#
_cell.length_a   1.000
_cell.length_b   1.000
_cell.length_c   1.000
_cell.angle_alpha   90.00
_cell.angle_beta   90.00
_cell.angle_gamma   90.00
#
_symmetry.space_group_name_H-M   'P 1'
#
loop_
_entity.id
_entity.type
_entity.pdbx_description
1 polymer ?
#
loop_
_entity_poly.entity_id
_entity_poly.type
_entity_poly.pdbx_seq_one_letter_code
_entity_poly.pdbx_strand_id
1 'polypeptide(L)'
;LGLVGAHDPFADALTLKAYQDAADSGRFQFHLSAYILNHWADPFMAAGIAPGFGSEWVKIGAVKIFLDGGMSSRTAAVFEPFAGGG
;
A
#
# COMPACT_ATOMS: atom_id res chain seq x y z
N LEU A 1 11.74 -3.86 -18.46
CA LEU A 1 12.17 -3.89 -17.05
C LEU A 1 12.06 -5.26 -16.37
N GLY A 2 11.32 -6.27 -16.91
CA GLY A 2 11.31 -7.62 -16.33
C GLY A 2 10.66 -7.71 -14.94
N LEU A 3 9.82 -6.73 -14.58
CA LEU A 3 9.10 -6.73 -13.30
C LEU A 3 7.95 -7.74 -13.36
N VAL A 4 7.91 -8.62 -12.36
CA VAL A 4 6.88 -9.66 -12.22
C VAL A 4 5.97 -9.43 -11.02
N GLY A 5 6.26 -8.39 -10.23
CA GLY A 5 5.40 -8.00 -9.12
C GLY A 5 5.74 -6.64 -8.52
N ALA A 6 4.81 -6.13 -7.72
CA ALA A 6 4.93 -4.88 -7.00
C ALA A 6 4.17 -4.93 -5.67
N HIS A 7 4.55 -4.03 -4.76
CA HIS A 7 3.81 -3.73 -3.54
C HIS A 7 3.32 -2.29 -3.65
N ASP A 8 2.01 -2.07 -3.51
CA ASP A 8 1.47 -0.73 -3.37
C ASP A 8 1.25 -0.44 -1.88
N PRO A 9 2.06 0.44 -1.26
CA PRO A 9 1.95 0.73 0.15
C PRO A 9 0.75 1.63 0.52
N PHE A 10 -0.10 2.06 -0.43
CA PHE A 10 -1.14 3.06 -0.17
C PHE A 10 -2.48 2.72 -0.84
N ALA A 11 -2.94 1.48 -0.68
CA ALA A 11 -4.21 1.05 -1.27
C ALA A 11 -5.40 1.44 -0.38
N ASP A 12 -6.24 2.35 -0.89
CA ASP A 12 -7.58 2.59 -0.36
C ASP A 12 -8.62 1.65 -1.04
N ALA A 13 -9.88 1.76 -0.62
CA ALA A 13 -10.96 0.92 -1.16
C ALA A 13 -11.15 1.09 -2.67
N LEU A 14 -11.04 2.32 -3.19
CA LEU A 14 -11.21 2.60 -4.61
C LEU A 14 -10.06 2.01 -5.44
N THR A 15 -8.83 2.21 -4.97
CA THR A 15 -7.61 1.67 -5.58
C THR A 15 -7.62 0.14 -5.57
N LEU A 16 -7.98 -0.46 -4.44
CA LEU A 16 -8.10 -1.92 -4.34
C LEU A 16 -9.16 -2.46 -5.32
N LYS A 17 -10.31 -1.79 -5.44
CA LYS A 17 -11.35 -2.18 -6.41
C LYS A 17 -10.85 -2.05 -7.85
N ALA A 18 -10.13 -0.98 -8.19
CA ALA A 18 -9.54 -0.82 -9.52
C ALA A 18 -8.55 -1.94 -9.85
N TYR A 19 -7.75 -2.39 -8.87
CA TYR A 19 -6.87 -3.55 -9.06
C TYR A 19 -7.64 -4.84 -9.27
N GLN A 20 -8.71 -5.07 -8.50
CA GLN A 20 -9.59 -6.23 -8.69
C GLN A 20 -10.23 -6.23 -10.08
N ASP A 21 -10.80 -5.11 -10.53
CA ASP A 21 -11.41 -5.00 -11.86
C ASP A 21 -10.38 -5.21 -12.99
N ALA A 22 -9.15 -4.73 -12.80
CA ALA A 22 -8.07 -4.94 -13.75
C ALA A 22 -7.64 -6.42 -13.80
N ALA A 23 -7.57 -7.10 -12.65
CA ALA A 23 -7.30 -8.54 -12.56
C ALA A 23 -8.42 -9.36 -13.22
N ASP A 24 -9.68 -9.04 -12.94
CA ASP A 24 -10.86 -9.72 -13.50
C ASP A 24 -10.97 -9.53 -15.03
N SER A 25 -10.43 -8.43 -15.55
CA SER A 25 -10.36 -8.19 -17.00
C SER A 25 -9.32 -9.03 -17.75
N GLY A 26 -8.48 -9.80 -17.03
CA GLY A 26 -7.37 -10.57 -17.61
C GLY A 26 -6.23 -9.73 -18.18
N ARG A 27 -6.22 -8.42 -17.92
CA ARG A 27 -5.19 -7.49 -18.41
C ARG A 27 -4.08 -7.21 -17.40
N PHE A 28 -4.19 -7.75 -16.20
CA PHE A 28 -3.20 -7.57 -15.13
C PHE A 28 -2.07 -8.59 -15.31
N GLN A 29 -0.84 -8.10 -15.53
CA GLN A 29 0.28 -8.93 -15.99
C GLN A 29 1.37 -9.16 -14.94
N PHE A 30 1.16 -8.72 -13.70
CA PHE A 30 2.14 -8.87 -12.62
C PHE A 30 1.43 -9.06 -11.28
N HIS A 31 2.11 -9.70 -10.32
CA HIS A 31 1.55 -9.89 -8.98
C HIS A 31 1.59 -8.59 -8.19
N LEU A 32 0.45 -8.16 -7.68
CA LEU A 32 0.34 -6.99 -6.82
C LEU A 32 0.00 -7.40 -5.39
N SER A 33 0.75 -6.86 -4.45
CA SER A 33 0.40 -6.87 -3.04
C SER A 33 -0.05 -5.47 -2.61
N ALA A 34 -1.34 -5.33 -2.31
CA ALA A 34 -1.95 -4.08 -1.87
C ALA A 34 -1.84 -3.97 -0.35
N TYR A 35 -1.15 -2.94 0.16
CA TYR A 35 -1.04 -2.70 1.59
C TYR A 35 -2.15 -1.78 2.05
N ILE A 36 -2.89 -2.21 3.06
CA ILE A 36 -3.97 -1.44 3.63
C ILE A 36 -3.42 -0.39 4.58
N LEU A 37 -4.02 0.79 4.58
CA LEU A 37 -3.67 1.81 5.56
C LEU A 37 -4.15 1.39 6.96
N ASN A 38 -3.40 1.80 7.98
CA ASN A 38 -3.64 1.45 9.37
C ASN A 38 -5.08 1.70 9.85
N HIS A 39 -5.76 2.74 9.35
CA HIS A 39 -7.15 3.01 9.71
C HIS A 39 -8.16 1.97 9.15
N TRP A 40 -7.75 1.13 8.20
CA TRP A 40 -8.51 -0.02 7.70
C TRP A 40 -8.05 -1.36 8.29
N ALA A 41 -7.05 -1.37 9.16
CA ALA A 41 -6.52 -2.62 9.71
C ALA A 41 -7.57 -3.38 10.54
N ASP A 42 -8.30 -2.69 11.42
CA ASP A 42 -9.25 -3.32 12.33
C ASP A 42 -10.38 -4.07 11.61
N PRO A 43 -11.08 -3.49 10.61
CA PRO A 43 -12.07 -4.22 9.83
C PRO A 43 -11.52 -5.48 9.14
N PHE A 44 -10.30 -5.42 8.61
CA PHE A 44 -9.67 -6.58 7.96
C PHE A 44 -9.36 -7.69 8.97
N MET A 45 -8.78 -7.33 10.11
CA MET A 45 -8.48 -8.28 11.19
C MET A 45 -9.76 -8.89 11.76
N ALA A 46 -10.79 -8.08 11.99
CA ALA A 46 -12.09 -8.56 12.50
C ALA A 46 -12.79 -9.51 11.51
N ALA A 47 -12.59 -9.33 10.21
CA ALA A 47 -13.07 -10.22 9.16
C ALA A 47 -12.22 -11.50 8.99
N GLY A 48 -11.12 -11.65 9.75
CA GLY A 48 -10.19 -12.77 9.61
C GLY A 48 -9.34 -12.71 8.32
N ILE A 49 -9.26 -11.54 7.68
CA ILE A 49 -8.47 -11.35 6.46
C ILE A 49 -7.00 -11.18 6.87
N ALA A 50 -6.16 -12.11 6.43
CA ALA A 50 -4.73 -12.13 6.66
C ALA A 50 -3.93 -11.79 5.39
N PRO A 51 -2.64 -11.41 5.51
CA PRO A 51 -1.77 -11.26 4.36
C PRO A 51 -1.79 -12.50 3.46
N GLY A 52 -1.87 -12.28 2.14
CA GLY A 52 -2.01 -13.32 1.13
C GLY A 52 -3.45 -13.59 0.67
N PHE A 53 -4.47 -13.07 1.37
CA PHE A 53 -5.86 -13.13 0.93
C PHE A 53 -6.07 -12.37 -0.39
N GLY A 54 -6.78 -12.96 -1.35
CA GLY A 54 -7.05 -12.34 -2.64
C GLY A 54 -6.99 -13.35 -3.80
N SER A 55 -6.76 -12.83 -5.01
CA SER A 55 -6.61 -13.63 -6.22
C SER A 55 -5.15 -14.01 -6.48
N GLU A 56 -4.89 -14.66 -7.62
CA GLU A 56 -3.53 -14.88 -8.12
C GLU A 56 -2.77 -13.55 -8.27
N TRP A 57 -3.44 -12.56 -8.88
CA TRP A 57 -2.83 -11.32 -9.33
C TRP A 57 -2.87 -10.20 -8.30
N VAL A 58 -3.86 -10.17 -7.41
CA VAL A 58 -4.02 -9.10 -6.42
C VAL A 58 -4.27 -9.71 -5.05
N LYS A 59 -3.34 -9.46 -4.12
CA LYS A 59 -3.42 -9.96 -2.74
C LYS A 59 -3.32 -8.83 -1.74
N ILE A 60 -4.01 -8.97 -0.62
CA ILE A 60 -3.81 -8.14 0.57
C ILE A 60 -2.42 -8.43 1.13
N GLY A 61 -1.63 -7.38 1.33
CA GLY A 61 -0.29 -7.45 1.88
C GLY A 61 -0.23 -7.01 3.35
N ALA A 62 0.79 -6.23 3.68
CA ALA A 62 0.99 -5.68 5.02
C ALA A 62 0.05 -4.50 5.31
N VAL A 63 0.06 -4.06 6.57
CA VAL A 63 -0.51 -2.76 6.97
C VAL A 63 0.56 -1.68 6.78
N LYS A 64 0.22 -0.59 6.08
CA LYS A 64 1.07 0.60 5.99
C LYS A 64 0.73 1.60 7.08
N ILE A 65 1.79 2.09 7.75
CA ILE A 65 1.75 3.21 8.69
C ILE A 65 2.65 4.34 8.15
N PHE A 66 2.18 5.58 8.30
CA PHE A 66 3.00 6.78 8.18
C PHE A 66 3.38 7.26 9.57
N LEU A 67 4.66 7.50 9.79
CA LEU A 67 5.16 8.00 11.06
C LEU A 67 5.25 9.53 11.04
N ASP A 68 5.75 10.07 9.94
CA ASP A 68 6.03 11.48 9.69
C ASP A 68 5.92 11.81 8.19
N GLY A 69 6.39 13.00 7.80
CA GLY A 69 6.38 13.47 6.42
C GLY A 69 7.67 13.19 5.64
N GLY A 70 7.86 13.93 4.54
CA GLY A 70 8.97 13.73 3.62
C GLY A 70 10.16 14.66 3.89
N MET A 71 11.35 14.21 3.53
CA MET A 71 12.57 15.03 3.57
C MET A 71 12.49 16.24 2.63
N SER A 72 12.00 16.04 1.40
CA SER A 72 11.92 17.10 0.37
C SER A 72 10.91 18.20 0.74
N SER A 73 9.79 17.81 1.35
CA SER A 73 8.77 18.74 1.87
C SER A 73 9.11 19.30 3.25
N ARG A 74 10.23 18.88 3.86
CA ARG A 74 10.67 19.27 5.21
C ARG A 74 9.62 19.02 6.30
N THR A 75 8.88 17.92 6.16
CA THR A 75 7.87 17.48 7.12
C THR A 75 8.23 16.18 7.83
N ALA A 76 9.38 15.58 7.48
CA ALA A 76 9.96 14.48 8.25
C ALA A 76 10.36 14.96 9.66
N ALA A 77 10.18 14.10 10.65
CA ALA A 77 10.58 14.34 12.02
C ALA A 77 12.09 14.07 12.16
N VAL A 78 12.85 15.11 12.45
CA VAL A 78 14.32 15.07 12.50
C VAL A 78 14.83 15.48 13.88
N PHE A 79 15.99 14.95 14.28
CA PHE A 79 16.60 15.28 15.58
C PHE A 79 17.22 16.67 15.60
N GLU A 80 17.85 17.08 14.49
CA GLU A 80 18.33 18.44 14.27
C GLU A 80 17.49 19.18 13.22
N PRO A 81 17.43 20.52 13.26
CA PRO A 81 16.74 21.30 12.23
C PRO A 81 17.25 21.02 10.82
N PHE A 82 16.36 21.11 9.82
CA PHE A 82 16.75 21.05 8.42
C PHE A 82 17.82 22.10 8.09
N ALA A 83 18.83 21.70 7.34
CA ALA A 83 19.85 22.61 6.86
C ALA A 83 19.23 23.74 6.02
N GLY A 84 19.67 24.97 6.27
CA GLY A 84 19.14 26.17 5.60
C GLY A 84 17.88 26.76 6.22
N GLY A 85 17.48 26.29 7.42
CA GLY A 85 16.30 26.78 8.14
C GLY A 85 15.00 26.20 7.58
N GLY A 86 14.01 25.97 8.46
CA GLY A 86 12.68 25.47 8.11
C GLY A 86 11.94 26.41 7.17
#